data_AF-A0A3N5R7S5-F1
#
_entry.id   AF-A0A3N5R7S5-F1
#
_cell.length_a   1.000
_cell.length_b   1.000
_cell.length_c   1.000
_cell.angle_alpha   90.00
_cell.angle_beta   90.00
_cell.angle_gamma   90.00
#
_symmetry.space_group_name_H-M   'P 1'
#
loop_
_entity.id
_entity.type
_entity.pdbx_description
1 polymer ?
#
loop_
_entity_poly.entity_id
_entity_poly.type
_entity_poly.pdbx_seq_one_letter_code
_entity_poly.pdbx_strand_id
1 'polypeptide(L)'
;MYVTWADTLNQSGTFDVMLRKMDPKNQLGEVLNLSNTPGNSVSPYLWINDNKIYVTWTENSNDSSVLLSKIDILGSTVTKKIVKSDQTDVYTNPMILDTEDKLWIALTESNKDVNKIVLVDQDRP
;
A
#
# COMPACT_ATOMS: atom_id res chain seq x y z
N MET A 1 -0.41 -10.21 -15.11
CA MET A 1 -1.02 -10.17 -13.76
C MET A 1 0.00 -9.61 -12.78
N TYR A 2 -0.47 -8.92 -11.74
CA TYR A 2 0.36 -8.51 -10.61
C TYR A 2 -0.24 -9.07 -9.32
N VAL A 3 0.61 -9.36 -8.35
CA VAL A 3 0.21 -9.82 -7.02
C VAL A 3 1.01 -9.06 -5.98
N THR A 4 0.35 -8.73 -4.87
CA THR A 4 0.98 -8.18 -3.69
C THR A 4 0.72 -9.08 -2.49
N TRP A 5 1.67 -9.15 -1.57
CA TRP A 5 1.54 -9.86 -0.32
C TRP A 5 2.37 -9.18 0.76
N ALA A 6 2.01 -9.42 2.03
CA ALA A 6 2.89 -9.15 3.14
C ALA A 6 3.77 -10.39 3.36
N ASP A 7 5.08 -10.24 3.24
CA ASP A 7 6.05 -11.26 3.63
C ASP A 7 6.24 -11.19 5.14
N THR A 8 5.58 -12.11 5.85
CA THR A 8 5.59 -12.19 7.31
C THR A 8 6.52 -13.27 7.85
N LEU A 9 7.30 -13.93 6.98
CA LEU A 9 8.13 -15.08 7.36
C LEU A 9 9.57 -14.70 7.73
N ASN A 10 9.84 -13.39 7.83
CA ASN A 10 11.14 -12.89 8.23
C ASN A 10 11.35 -13.08 9.75
N GLN A 11 11.83 -14.25 10.16
CA GLN A 11 11.91 -14.68 11.58
C GLN A 11 12.78 -13.79 12.49
N SER A 12 13.59 -12.91 11.91
CA SER A 12 14.44 -11.94 12.62
C SER A 12 14.26 -10.51 12.11
N GLY A 13 13.26 -10.25 11.27
CA GLY A 13 13.07 -8.99 10.56
C GLY A 13 11.65 -8.47 10.62
N THR A 14 11.43 -7.33 9.98
CA THR A 14 10.11 -6.71 9.85
C THR A 14 9.31 -7.37 8.73
N PHE A 15 7.99 -7.21 8.80
CA PHE A 15 7.11 -7.61 7.70
C PHE A 15 7.20 -6.60 6.56
N ASP A 16 7.25 -7.10 5.33
CA ASP A 16 7.40 -6.25 4.15
C ASP A 16 6.29 -6.50 3.13
N VAL A 17 5.85 -5.44 2.46
CA VAL A 17 4.91 -5.54 1.35
C VAL A 17 5.67 -5.72 0.06
N MET A 18 5.41 -6.83 -0.62
CA MET A 18 6.06 -7.23 -1.86
C MET A 18 5.11 -7.07 -3.05
N LEU A 19 5.68 -6.93 -4.23
CA LEU A 19 4.98 -6.92 -5.52
C LEU A 19 5.69 -7.85 -6.50
N ARG A 20 4.91 -8.63 -7.26
CA ARG A 20 5.45 -9.46 -8.34
C ARG A 20 4.56 -9.42 -9.57
N LYS A 21 5.19 -9.43 -10.74
CA LYS A 21 4.53 -9.59 -12.04
C LYS A 21 4.57 -11.04 -12.49
N MET A 22 3.47 -11.49 -13.10
CA MET A 22 3.42 -12.70 -13.93
C MET A 22 3.00 -12.29 -15.34
N ASP A 23 3.77 -12.71 -16.34
CA ASP A 23 3.49 -12.42 -17.74
C ASP A 23 2.36 -13.32 -18.29
N PRO A 24 1.84 -13.06 -19.52
CA PRO A 24 0.80 -13.89 -20.13
C PRO A 24 1.22 -15.35 -20.42
N LYS A 25 2.51 -15.68 -20.33
CA LYS A 25 3.06 -17.03 -20.51
C LYS A 25 3.34 -17.72 -19.18
N ASN A 26 2.82 -17.16 -18.08
CA ASN A 26 3.03 -17.62 -16.70
C ASN A 26 4.49 -17.56 -16.22
N GLN A 27 5.32 -16.73 -16.86
CA GLN A 27 6.68 -16.48 -16.40
C GLN A 27 6.66 -15.45 -15.29
N LEU A 28 7.35 -15.78 -14.19
CA LEU A 28 7.44 -14.93 -13.02
C LEU A 28 8.56 -13.91 -13.19
N GLY A 29 8.22 -12.62 -13.00
CA GLY A 29 9.21 -11.56 -12.90
C GLY A 29 9.91 -11.53 -11.53
N GLU A 30 10.80 -10.57 -11.38
CA GLU A 30 11.47 -10.26 -10.11
C GLU A 30 10.45 -9.81 -9.05
N VAL A 31 10.81 -10.05 -7.79
CA VAL A 31 10.06 -9.56 -6.62
C VAL A 31 10.58 -8.18 -6.26
N LEU A 32 9.67 -7.22 -6.14
CA LEU A 32 9.96 -5.86 -5.71
C LEU A 32 9.47 -5.65 -4.27
N ASN A 33 10.36 -5.26 -3.36
CA ASN A 33 9.98 -4.84 -2.01
C ASN A 33 9.49 -3.37 -2.03
N LEU A 34 8.22 -3.16 -1.72
CA LEU A 34 7.56 -1.86 -1.74
C LEU A 34 7.61 -1.11 -0.41
N SER A 35 7.77 -1.77 0.73
CA SER A 35 7.89 -1.11 2.03
C SER A 35 9.35 -0.82 2.32
N ASN A 36 10.16 -1.87 2.52
CA ASN A 36 11.56 -1.82 2.92
C ASN A 36 11.80 -0.78 4.03
N THR A 37 11.06 -0.92 5.13
CA THR A 37 11.08 -0.03 6.28
C THR A 37 11.46 -0.78 7.56
N PRO A 38 11.91 -0.10 8.63
CA PRO A 38 12.20 -0.72 9.92
C PRO A 38 10.98 -1.21 10.71
N GLY A 39 9.77 -1.08 10.17
CA GLY A 39 8.51 -1.48 10.80
C GLY A 39 7.75 -2.53 10.04
N ASN A 40 6.69 -3.03 10.66
CA ASN A 40 5.84 -4.04 10.04
C ASN A 40 4.90 -3.40 9.02
N SER A 41 5.03 -3.83 7.77
CA SER A 41 4.13 -3.52 6.67
C SER A 41 3.19 -4.68 6.38
N VAL A 42 1.88 -4.44 6.50
CA VAL A 42 0.83 -5.47 6.41
C VAL A 42 -0.43 -4.97 5.71
N SER A 43 -1.35 -5.90 5.43
CA SER A 43 -2.65 -5.64 4.79
C SER A 43 -2.54 -4.84 3.49
N PRO A 44 -1.74 -5.31 2.50
CA PRO A 44 -1.62 -4.61 1.24
C PRO A 44 -2.91 -4.69 0.41
N TYR A 45 -3.23 -3.62 -0.29
CA TYR A 45 -4.30 -3.56 -1.28
C TYR A 45 -3.74 -3.07 -2.62
N LEU A 46 -4.03 -3.81 -3.69
CA LEU A 46 -3.53 -3.58 -5.03
C LEU A 46 -4.64 -3.06 -5.95
N TRP A 47 -4.38 -1.94 -6.62
CA TRP A 47 -5.22 -1.40 -7.69
C TRP A 47 -4.37 -1.08 -8.92
N ILE A 48 -4.90 -1.33 -10.11
CA ILE A 48 -4.20 -1.11 -11.38
C ILE A 48 -5.13 -0.41 -12.35
N ASN A 49 -4.71 0.75 -12.86
CA ASN A 49 -5.43 1.49 -13.89
C ASN A 49 -4.43 2.30 -14.73
N ASP A 50 -4.73 2.53 -16.01
CA ASP A 50 -3.99 3.43 -16.92
C ASP A 50 -2.46 3.25 -16.88
N ASN A 51 -1.98 2.01 -16.98
CA ASN A 51 -0.56 1.62 -16.90
C ASN A 51 0.15 2.01 -15.59
N LYS A 52 -0.63 2.24 -14.53
CA LYS A 52 -0.14 2.56 -13.19
C LYS A 52 -0.58 1.50 -12.20
N ILE A 53 0.31 1.17 -11.28
CA ILE A 53 0.04 0.28 -10.15
C ILE A 53 0.03 1.12 -8.90
N TYR A 54 -1.01 0.93 -8.10
CA TYR A 54 -1.16 1.52 -6.79
C TYR A 54 -1.19 0.41 -5.77
N VAL A 55 -0.32 0.50 -4.77
CA VAL A 55 -0.34 -0.41 -3.63
C VAL A 55 -0.41 0.41 -2.38
N THR A 56 -1.41 0.18 -1.55
CA THR A 56 -1.50 0.77 -0.21
C THR A 56 -1.35 -0.30 0.85
N TRP A 57 -0.80 0.04 2.01
CA TRP A 57 -0.62 -0.89 3.11
C TRP A 57 -0.62 -0.15 4.44
N THR A 58 -0.79 -0.92 5.52
CA THR A 58 -0.62 -0.47 6.90
C THR A 58 0.85 -0.62 7.27
N GLU A 59 1.44 0.41 7.87
CA GLU A 59 2.83 0.48 8.30
C GLU A 59 2.91 0.80 9.79
N ASN A 60 3.90 0.23 10.45
CA ASN A 60 4.16 0.40 11.87
C ASN A 60 5.67 0.49 12.17
N SER A 61 6.33 1.47 11.54
CA SER A 61 7.77 1.76 11.74
C SER A 61 8.03 2.69 12.92
N ASN A 62 7.12 3.61 13.20
CA ASN A 62 7.18 4.52 14.35
C ASN A 62 5.78 4.66 14.94
N ASP A 63 4.90 5.20 14.11
CA ASP A 63 3.49 5.43 14.36
C ASP A 63 2.66 4.53 13.45
N SER A 64 1.39 4.31 13.80
CA SER A 64 0.47 3.68 12.87
C SER A 64 0.28 4.59 11.66
N SER A 65 0.51 4.06 10.47
CA SER A 65 0.40 4.83 9.24
C SER A 65 -0.15 4.00 8.09
N VAL A 66 -0.74 4.68 7.11
CA VAL A 66 -1.12 4.12 5.82
C VAL A 66 -0.23 4.76 4.77
N LEU A 67 0.45 3.93 3.98
CA LEU A 67 1.30 4.36 2.88
C LEU A 67 0.67 3.99 1.53
N LEU A 68 1.13 4.68 0.49
CA LEU A 68 0.80 4.42 -0.90
C LEU A 68 2.10 4.38 -1.73
N SER A 69 2.28 3.33 -2.51
CA SER A 69 3.24 3.26 -3.61
C SER A 69 2.51 3.43 -4.93
N LYS A 70 3.00 4.34 -5.78
CA LYS A 70 2.60 4.53 -7.18
C LYS A 70 3.74 4.06 -8.07
N ILE A 71 3.44 3.19 -9.05
CA ILE A 71 4.41 2.67 -10.00
C ILE A 71 3.93 2.94 -11.42
N ASP A 72 4.76 3.61 -12.21
CA ASP A 72 4.53 3.76 -13.65
C ASP A 72 5.18 2.58 -14.38
N ILE A 73 4.35 1.74 -15.02
CA ILE A 73 4.82 0.52 -15.71
C ILE A 73 5.70 0.86 -16.92
N LEU A 74 5.45 2.00 -17.58
CA LEU A 74 6.17 2.41 -18.79
C LEU A 74 7.38 3.29 -18.44
N GLY A 75 7.22 4.17 -17.45
CA GLY A 75 8.28 5.07 -16.97
C GLY A 75 9.22 4.45 -15.93
N SER A 76 8.97 3.22 -15.48
CA SER A 76 9.77 2.49 -14.49
C SER A 76 10.05 3.27 -13.19
N THR A 77 9.15 4.18 -12.83
CA THR A 77 9.30 5.05 -11.66
C THR A 77 8.45 4.54 -10.51
N VAL A 78 9.02 4.51 -9.30
CA VAL A 78 8.32 4.14 -8.05
C VAL A 78 8.31 5.35 -7.12
N THR A 79 7.14 5.76 -6.65
CA THR A 79 6.98 6.87 -5.70
C THR A 79 6.19 6.39 -4.48
N LYS A 80 6.71 6.65 -3.28
CA LYS A 80 6.03 6.35 -2.02
C LYS A 80 5.53 7.63 -1.35
N LYS A 81 4.35 7.57 -0.74
CA LYS A 81 3.73 8.68 0.00
C LYS A 81 3.09 8.15 1.29
N ILE A 82 3.19 8.91 2.38
CA ILE A 82 2.38 8.70 3.58
C ILE A 82 1.00 9.31 3.33
N VAL A 83 -0.04 8.49 3.43
CA VAL A 83 -1.44 8.90 3.24
C VAL A 83 -2.00 9.45 4.53
N LYS A 84 -1.76 8.74 5.64
CA LYS A 84 -2.15 9.13 6.99
C LYS A 84 -1.17 8.56 7.99
N SER A 85 -0.87 9.32 9.04
CA SER A 85 -0.02 8.91 10.17
C SER A 85 -0.39 9.76 11.38
N ASP A 86 -0.34 9.17 12.57
CA ASP A 86 -0.59 9.84 13.85
C ASP A 86 -0.02 8.99 14.99
N GLN A 87 0.37 9.63 16.10
CA GLN A 87 0.98 8.97 17.26
C GLN A 87 -0.02 8.24 18.17
N THR A 88 -1.29 8.61 18.09
CA THR A 88 -2.33 8.18 19.03
C THR A 88 -3.41 7.32 18.39
N ASP A 89 -3.72 7.60 17.13
CA ASP A 89 -4.69 6.84 16.36
C ASP A 89 -4.04 5.66 15.64
N VAL A 90 -4.84 4.63 15.38
CA VAL A 90 -4.43 3.46 14.61
C VAL A 90 -5.15 3.47 13.27
N TYR A 91 -4.39 3.38 12.18
CA TYR A 91 -4.90 3.31 10.81
C TYR A 91 -4.67 1.92 10.23
N THR A 92 -5.73 1.27 9.73
CA THR A 92 -5.63 -0.11 9.22
C THR A 92 -6.50 -0.35 8.00
N ASN A 93 -6.25 -1.48 7.34
CA ASN A 93 -7.06 -2.04 6.26
C ASN A 93 -7.36 -1.04 5.14
N PRO A 94 -6.32 -0.40 4.56
CA PRO A 94 -6.53 0.57 3.51
C PRO A 94 -7.05 -0.10 2.24
N MET A 95 -7.91 0.62 1.51
CA MET A 95 -8.49 0.24 0.24
C MET A 95 -8.39 1.41 -0.73
N ILE A 96 -8.27 1.10 -2.02
CA ILE A 96 -8.20 2.12 -3.07
C ILE A 96 -9.54 2.15 -3.82
N LEU A 97 -10.09 3.35 -3.97
CA LEU A 97 -11.32 3.62 -4.72
C LEU A 97 -10.97 4.61 -5.84
N ASP A 98 -11.07 4.15 -7.08
CA ASP A 98 -10.81 4.96 -8.27
C ASP A 98 -12.14 5.50 -8.80
N THR A 99 -12.27 6.82 -8.82
CA THR A 99 -13.45 7.55 -9.30
C THR A 99 -13.09 8.38 -10.52
N GLU A 100 -14.06 8.99 -11.19
CA GLU A 100 -13.80 9.77 -12.40
C GLU A 100 -12.89 10.99 -12.14
N ASP A 101 -12.97 11.60 -10.96
CA ASP A 101 -12.21 12.80 -10.62
C ASP A 101 -11.02 12.52 -9.68
N LYS A 102 -11.11 11.50 -8.84
CA LYS A 102 -10.16 11.29 -7.74
C LYS A 102 -9.78 9.83 -7.51
N LEU A 103 -8.59 9.64 -6.97
CA LEU A 103 -8.19 8.39 -6.34
C LEU A 103 -8.36 8.55 -4.83
N TRP A 104 -9.29 7.83 -4.23
CA TRP A 104 -9.50 7.84 -2.79
C TRP A 104 -8.82 6.65 -2.13
N ILE A 105 -8.27 6.89 -0.95
CA ILE A 105 -7.84 5.81 -0.05
C ILE A 105 -8.82 5.80 1.12
N ALA A 106 -9.60 4.73 1.19
CA ALA A 106 -10.46 4.44 2.32
C ALA A 106 -9.67 3.64 3.36
N LEU A 107 -9.76 3.99 4.63
CA LEU A 107 -9.05 3.29 5.71
C LEU A 107 -9.89 3.29 6.99
N THR A 108 -9.61 2.34 7.87
CA THR A 108 -10.17 2.35 9.24
C THR A 108 -9.28 3.20 10.12
N GLU A 109 -9.83 4.27 10.70
CA GLU A 109 -9.22 5.02 11.80
C GLU A 109 -9.85 4.53 13.11
N SER A 110 -9.01 4.11 14.03
CA SER A 110 -9.39 3.68 15.38
C SER A 110 -8.69 4.56 16.39
N ASN A 111 -9.46 5.13 17.30
CA ASN A 111 -8.94 5.81 18.49
C ASN A 111 -9.48 5.12 19.75
N LYS A 112 -9.26 5.70 20.93
CA LYS A 112 -9.67 5.09 22.21
C LYS A 112 -11.19 4.88 22.34
N ASP A 113 -11.99 5.62 21.59
CA ASP A 113 -13.44 5.71 21.79
C ASP A 113 -14.26 5.19 20.59
N VAL A 114 -13.73 5.31 19.37
CA VAL A 114 -14.48 5.03 18.14
C VAL A 114 -13.62 4.41 17.03
N ASN A 115 -14.27 3.58 16.20
CA ASN A 115 -13.77 3.14 14.91
C ASN A 115 -14.59 3.81 13.81
N LYS A 116 -13.93 4.41 12.83
CA LYS A 116 -14.60 5.06 11.70
C LYS A 116 -13.87 4.80 10.39
N ILE A 117 -14.60 4.91 9.28
CA ILE A 117 -14.02 4.92 7.94
C ILE A 117 -13.61 6.36 7.61
N VAL A 118 -12.39 6.52 7.12
CA VAL A 118 -11.84 7.80 6.64
C VAL A 118 -11.50 7.66 5.17
N LEU A 119 -11.84 8.69 4.39
CA LEU A 119 -11.49 8.81 2.97
C LEU A 119 -10.46 9.92 2.81
N VAL A 120 -9.31 9.60 2.23
CA VAL A 120 -8.24 10.57 1.93
C VAL A 120 -8.05 10.64 0.43
N ASP A 121 -8.26 11.81 -0.18
CA ASP A 121 -8.06 11.97 -1.62
C ASP A 121 -6.58 12.05 -1.99
N GLN A 122 -6.27 11.51 -3.15
CA GLN A 122 -4.96 11.56 -3.78
C GLN A 122 -5.12 12.16 -5.16
N ASP A 123 -4.12 12.92 -5.59
CA ASP A 123 -4.05 13.40 -6.96
C ASP A 123 -4.14 12.20 -7.91
N ARG A 124 -5.16 12.26 -8.77
CA ARG A 124 -5.25 11.40 -9.94
C ARG A 124 -4.12 11.85 -10.88
N PRO A 125 -3.29 10.92 -11.37
CA PRO A 125 -2.21 11.28 -12.28
C PRO A 125 -2.67 11.87 -13.61
#